data_AF-A0A6V6YXZ4-F1
#
_entry.id   AF-A0A6V6YXZ4-F1
#
_cell.length_a   1.000
_cell.length_b   1.000
_cell.length_c   1.000
_cell.angle_alpha   90.00
_cell.angle_beta   90.00
_cell.angle_gamma   90.00
#
_symmetry.space_group_name_H-M   'P 1'
#
loop_
_entity.id
_entity.type
_entity.pdbx_description
1 polymer ?
#
loop_
_entity_poly.entity_id
_entity_poly.type
_entity_poly.pdbx_seq_one_letter_code
_entity_poly.pdbx_strand_id
1 'polypeptide(L)'
;MTQWEFYKRRLIRLQSMVIMGMIIGAIFYYFQASDVLFPMIAGMEVWKVILTMIIGFTLLPIPPSMEIRGWGEMDPLDGPAWSLFFEYIANILYALIFRKFSNKVLGIFVLLFAGMLINYTVFDPKGDVIGGWSLNLEQMNIGFTRLLYPFFARILLSRLGKLIHIKGAFWLCSILIAIVLMIPRIGDENSLWMNGLYESFCIILIFPLIVVIGAGGEIKNPFSLKIT
;
A
#
# COMPACT_ATOMS: atom_id res chain seq x y z
N MET A 1 -21.50 -16.08 0.24
CA MET A 1 -20.19 -16.55 -0.25
C MET A 1 -19.48 -17.26 0.88
N THR A 2 -18.97 -18.47 0.63
CA THR A 2 -18.13 -19.18 1.59
C THR A 2 -16.72 -18.56 1.60
N GLN A 3 -15.94 -18.80 2.67
CA GLN A 3 -14.56 -18.29 2.79
C GLN A 3 -13.68 -18.76 1.61
N TRP A 4 -13.85 -20.02 1.21
CA TRP A 4 -13.12 -20.62 0.10
C TRP A 4 -13.44 -19.94 -1.24
N GLU A 5 -14.71 -19.64 -1.50
CA GLU A 5 -15.11 -18.89 -2.70
C GLU A 5 -14.51 -17.49 -2.74
N PHE A 6 -14.37 -16.84 -1.59
CA PHE A 6 -13.73 -15.53 -1.48
C PHE A 6 -12.24 -15.59 -1.80
N TYR A 7 -11.50 -16.50 -1.17
CA TYR A 7 -10.07 -16.67 -1.43
C TYR A 7 -9.80 -17.10 -2.87
N LYS A 8 -10.60 -18.04 -3.41
CA LYS A 8 -10.48 -18.50 -4.79
C LYS A 8 -10.69 -17.37 -5.79
N ARG A 9 -11.73 -16.54 -5.64
CA ARG A 9 -11.97 -15.39 -6.53
C ARG A 9 -10.84 -14.37 -6.46
N ARG A 10 -10.35 -14.10 -5.25
CA ARG A 10 -9.25 -13.14 -5.05
C ARG A 10 -7.95 -13.65 -5.68
N LEU A 11 -7.61 -14.93 -5.47
CA LEU A 11 -6.42 -15.56 -6.05
C LEU A 11 -6.48 -15.54 -7.58
N ILE A 12 -7.60 -15.95 -8.19
CA ILE A 12 -7.75 -15.98 -9.65
C ILE A 12 -7.59 -14.57 -10.24
N ARG A 13 -8.24 -13.56 -9.66
CA ARG A 13 -8.17 -12.21 -10.20
C ARG A 13 -6.79 -11.58 -10.01
N LEU A 14 -6.24 -11.73 -8.82
CA LEU A 14 -5.10 -10.94 -8.38
C LEU A 14 -3.77 -11.60 -8.78
N GLN A 15 -3.67 -12.93 -8.71
CA GLN A 15 -2.49 -13.64 -9.20
C GLN A 15 -2.32 -13.49 -10.71
N SER A 16 -3.42 -13.50 -11.48
CA SER A 16 -3.36 -13.25 -12.92
C SER A 16 -2.80 -11.87 -13.25
N MET A 17 -3.11 -10.85 -12.44
CA MET A 17 -2.57 -9.50 -12.63
C MET A 17 -1.08 -9.44 -12.27
N VAL A 18 -0.64 -10.12 -11.21
CA VAL A 18 0.79 -10.23 -10.86
C VAL A 18 1.58 -10.92 -11.98
N ILE A 19 1.09 -12.06 -12.49
CA ILE A 19 1.74 -12.78 -13.58
C ILE A 19 1.86 -11.88 -14.83
N MET A 20 0.78 -11.17 -15.17
CA MET A 20 0.80 -10.23 -16.29
C MET A 20 1.79 -9.08 -16.07
N GLY A 21 1.83 -8.49 -14.88
CA GLY A 21 2.77 -7.43 -14.51
C GLY A 21 4.22 -7.88 -14.68
N MET A 22 4.55 -9.06 -14.15
CA MET A 22 5.89 -9.66 -14.25
C MET A 22 6.29 -9.97 -15.71
N ILE A 23 5.36 -10.47 -16.54
CA ILE A 23 5.63 -10.72 -17.97
C ILE A 23 5.88 -9.41 -18.71
N ILE A 24 5.03 -8.40 -18.51
CA ILE A 24 5.19 -7.09 -19.13
C ILE A 24 6.52 -6.46 -18.70
N GLY A 25 6.84 -6.52 -17.40
CA GLY A 25 8.10 -6.06 -16.85
C GLY A 25 9.31 -6.75 -17.48
N ALA A 26 9.26 -8.07 -17.65
CA ALA A 26 10.32 -8.84 -18.31
C ALA A 26 10.49 -8.46 -19.79
N ILE A 27 9.38 -8.30 -20.53
CA ILE A 27 9.40 -7.89 -21.95
C ILE A 27 10.05 -6.51 -22.11
N PHE A 28 9.70 -5.57 -21.23
CA PHE A 28 10.21 -4.20 -21.30
C PHE A 28 11.51 -3.97 -20.51
N TYR A 29 12.07 -5.00 -19.88
CA TYR A 29 13.19 -4.88 -18.95
C TYR A 29 14.40 -4.16 -19.57
N TYR A 30 14.88 -4.64 -20.72
CA TYR A 30 16.06 -4.08 -21.38
C TYR A 30 15.84 -2.69 -21.95
N PHE A 31 14.60 -2.30 -22.23
CA PHE A 31 14.25 -0.94 -22.69
C PHE A 31 14.36 0.10 -21.58
N GLN A 32 14.49 -0.32 -20.32
CA GLN A 32 14.69 0.56 -19.17
C GLN A 32 16.16 0.85 -18.89
N ALA A 33 17.09 0.31 -19.70
CA ALA A 33 18.52 0.54 -19.52
C ALA A 33 18.83 2.04 -19.57
N SER A 34 19.57 2.50 -18.55
CA SER A 34 20.00 3.89 -18.43
C SER A 34 21.34 3.91 -17.73
N ASP A 35 22.36 4.51 -18.35
CA ASP A 35 23.71 4.59 -17.77
C ASP A 35 23.74 5.39 -16.45
N VAL A 36 22.73 6.24 -16.21
CA VAL A 36 22.63 7.11 -15.03
C VAL A 36 21.81 6.44 -13.93
N LEU A 37 20.65 5.88 -14.26
CA LEU A 37 19.68 5.38 -13.27
C LEU A 37 19.73 3.86 -13.10
N PHE A 38 19.99 3.11 -14.16
CA PHE A 38 19.92 1.65 -14.18
C PHE A 38 21.05 1.02 -15.01
N PRO A 39 22.33 1.26 -14.63
CA PRO A 39 23.48 0.83 -15.43
C PRO A 39 23.62 -0.70 -15.52
N MET A 40 23.05 -1.43 -14.55
CA MET A 40 23.12 -2.89 -14.48
C MET A 40 22.26 -3.59 -15.55
N ILE A 41 21.22 -2.93 -16.07
CA ILE A 41 20.23 -3.56 -16.97
C ILE A 41 20.88 -3.99 -18.28
N ALA A 42 21.74 -3.14 -18.87
CA ALA A 42 22.35 -3.40 -20.18
C ALA A 42 23.24 -4.66 -20.19
N GLY A 43 23.92 -4.95 -19.08
CA GLY A 43 24.78 -6.13 -18.92
C GLY A 43 24.09 -7.34 -18.28
N MET A 44 22.79 -7.26 -17.97
CA MET A 44 22.11 -8.31 -17.22
C MET A 44 21.81 -9.54 -18.09
N GLU A 45 22.25 -10.70 -17.61
CA GLU A 45 22.02 -11.98 -18.28
C GLU A 45 20.53 -12.33 -18.34
N VAL A 46 20.05 -12.73 -19.51
CA VAL A 46 18.62 -13.03 -19.78
C VAL A 46 18.04 -14.06 -18.83
N TRP A 47 18.82 -15.08 -18.45
CA TRP A 47 18.34 -16.12 -17.54
C TRP A 47 18.03 -15.57 -16.14
N LYS A 48 18.72 -14.52 -15.67
CA LYS A 48 18.42 -13.86 -14.39
C LYS A 48 17.08 -13.14 -14.45
N VAL A 49 16.79 -12.48 -15.57
CA VAL A 49 15.49 -11.84 -15.82
C VAL A 49 14.37 -12.89 -15.80
N ILE A 50 14.56 -14.02 -16.49
CA ILE A 50 13.59 -15.13 -16.51
C ILE A 50 13.41 -15.72 -15.10
N LEU A 51 14.51 -15.93 -14.36
CA LEU A 51 14.44 -16.44 -12.98
C LEU A 51 13.67 -15.47 -12.07
N THR A 52 13.98 -14.18 -12.11
CA THR A 52 13.26 -13.14 -11.35
C THR A 52 11.79 -13.11 -11.73
N MET A 53 11.44 -13.28 -13.01
CA MET A 53 10.04 -13.38 -13.44
C MET A 53 9.32 -14.58 -12.82
N ILE A 54 9.95 -15.76 -12.83
CA ILE A 54 9.37 -16.98 -12.24
C ILE A 54 9.20 -16.83 -10.72
N ILE A 55 10.18 -16.25 -10.02
CA ILE A 55 10.06 -15.95 -8.59
C ILE A 55 8.94 -14.93 -8.36
N GLY A 56 8.89 -13.87 -9.16
CA GLY A 56 7.85 -12.83 -9.11
C GLY A 56 6.44 -13.38 -9.32
N PHE A 57 6.26 -14.44 -10.13
CA PHE A 57 4.96 -15.12 -10.24
C PHE A 57 4.47 -15.72 -8.94
N THR A 58 5.33 -15.90 -7.93
CA THR A 58 4.94 -16.37 -6.59
C THR A 58 4.75 -15.23 -5.59
N LEU A 59 5.07 -13.99 -5.97
CA LEU A 59 5.12 -12.82 -5.08
C LEU A 59 6.08 -13.01 -3.88
N LEU A 60 7.09 -13.89 -4.05
CA LEU A 60 8.15 -14.04 -3.07
C LEU A 60 9.21 -12.97 -3.31
N PRO A 61 9.57 -12.18 -2.29
CA PRO A 61 10.52 -11.10 -2.46
C PRO A 61 11.93 -11.66 -2.69
N ILE A 62 12.68 -11.02 -3.58
CA ILE A 62 14.10 -11.32 -3.74
C ILE A 62 14.95 -10.43 -2.82
N PRO A 63 16.09 -10.93 -2.31
CA PRO A 63 17.02 -10.11 -1.55
C PRO A 63 17.75 -9.11 -2.47
N PRO A 64 18.27 -7.99 -1.93
CA PRO A 64 19.03 -7.00 -2.72
C PRO A 64 20.23 -7.58 -3.48
N SER A 65 20.80 -8.70 -3.03
CA SER A 65 21.91 -9.38 -3.70
C SER A 65 21.52 -10.11 -4.99
N MET A 66 20.24 -10.42 -5.18
CA MET A 66 19.70 -11.07 -6.38
C MET A 66 18.97 -10.08 -7.30
N GLU A 67 18.99 -8.80 -6.94
CA GLU A 67 18.27 -7.73 -7.61
C GLU A 67 18.95 -7.37 -8.95
N ILE A 68 18.13 -7.09 -9.96
CA ILE A 68 18.59 -7.04 -11.37
C ILE A 68 18.70 -5.60 -11.90
N ARG A 69 17.99 -4.62 -11.34
CA ARG A 69 17.95 -3.21 -11.76
C ARG A 69 18.99 -2.32 -11.08
N GLY A 70 19.49 -2.68 -9.91
CA GLY A 70 20.40 -1.87 -9.07
C GLY A 70 19.70 -0.91 -8.11
N TRP A 71 18.40 -1.06 -7.88
CA TRP A 71 17.58 -0.20 -6.99
C TRP A 71 17.16 -0.91 -5.69
N GLY A 72 17.54 -2.19 -5.53
CA GLY A 72 17.24 -2.95 -4.32
C GLY A 72 15.75 -3.28 -4.14
N GLU A 73 14.97 -3.27 -5.22
CA GLU A 73 13.56 -3.65 -5.20
C GLU A 73 13.38 -5.16 -4.92
N MET A 74 12.37 -5.50 -4.11
CA MET A 74 12.03 -6.89 -3.82
C MET A 74 11.33 -7.60 -4.98
N ASP A 75 10.76 -6.83 -5.91
CA ASP A 75 10.05 -7.30 -7.12
C ASP A 75 10.45 -6.42 -8.33
N PRO A 76 11.66 -6.55 -8.90
CA PRO A 76 12.19 -5.58 -9.87
C PRO A 76 11.42 -5.50 -11.19
N LEU A 77 10.69 -6.58 -11.55
CA LEU A 77 9.90 -6.61 -12.78
C LEU A 77 8.48 -6.04 -12.58
N ASP A 78 8.05 -5.85 -11.34
CA ASP A 78 6.77 -5.25 -10.99
C ASP A 78 6.94 -4.46 -9.68
N GLY A 79 7.52 -3.26 -9.79
CA GLY A 79 7.85 -2.42 -8.63
C GLY A 79 6.70 -2.30 -7.61
N PRO A 80 5.45 -2.01 -8.00
CA PRO A 80 4.32 -1.92 -7.05
C PRO A 80 3.97 -3.21 -6.28
N ALA A 81 4.49 -4.37 -6.68
CA ALA A 81 4.16 -5.67 -6.09
C ALA A 81 4.58 -5.81 -4.62
N TRP A 82 5.55 -5.00 -4.15
CA TRP A 82 5.94 -4.98 -2.73
C TRP A 82 4.75 -4.72 -1.80
N SER A 83 3.84 -3.84 -2.21
CA SER A 83 2.67 -3.48 -1.39
C SER A 83 1.73 -4.67 -1.22
N LEU A 84 1.63 -5.50 -2.26
CA LEU A 84 0.83 -6.70 -2.28
C LEU A 84 1.45 -7.81 -1.44
N PHE A 85 2.77 -7.93 -1.42
CA PHE A 85 3.49 -8.86 -0.55
C PHE A 85 3.13 -8.66 0.92
N PHE A 86 3.16 -7.41 1.41
CA PHE A 86 2.70 -7.08 2.76
C PHE A 86 1.21 -7.39 2.96
N GLU A 87 0.36 -7.06 1.98
CA GLU A 87 -1.06 -7.36 2.07
C GLU A 87 -1.34 -8.87 2.17
N TYR A 88 -0.58 -9.71 1.48
CA TYR A 88 -0.68 -11.16 1.57
C TYR A 88 -0.34 -11.67 2.97
N ILE A 89 0.78 -11.21 3.54
CA ILE A 89 1.14 -11.52 4.93
C ILE A 89 0.01 -11.12 5.88
N ALA A 90 -0.49 -9.89 5.77
CA ALA A 90 -1.57 -9.38 6.61
C ALA A 90 -2.85 -10.22 6.49
N ASN A 91 -3.24 -10.60 5.28
CA ASN A 91 -4.42 -11.41 5.02
C ASN A 91 -4.29 -12.83 5.58
N ILE A 92 -3.12 -13.46 5.46
CA ILE A 92 -2.84 -14.77 6.06
C ILE A 92 -2.94 -14.67 7.58
N LEU A 93 -2.27 -13.68 8.19
CA LEU A 93 -2.34 -13.44 9.63
C LEU A 93 -3.76 -13.12 10.11
N TYR A 94 -4.55 -12.43 9.29
CA TYR A 94 -5.96 -12.17 9.59
C TYR A 94 -6.79 -13.46 9.60
N ALA A 95 -6.65 -14.30 8.58
CA ALA A 95 -7.35 -15.57 8.46
C ALA A 95 -7.02 -16.53 9.62
N LEU A 96 -5.76 -16.52 10.08
CA LEU A 96 -5.29 -17.43 11.14
C LEU A 96 -5.55 -16.88 12.55
N ILE A 97 -5.26 -15.59 12.78
CA ILE A 97 -5.14 -14.98 14.11
C ILE A 97 -6.14 -13.85 14.29
N PHE A 98 -5.98 -12.74 13.54
CA PHE A 98 -6.64 -11.46 13.89
C PHE A 98 -8.15 -11.50 13.78
N ARG A 99 -8.72 -12.40 12.97
CA ARG A 99 -10.18 -12.56 12.89
C ARG A 99 -10.82 -12.94 14.23
N LYS A 100 -10.07 -13.57 15.14
CA LYS A 100 -10.55 -13.98 16.47
C LYS A 100 -10.52 -12.85 17.50
N PHE A 101 -9.89 -11.71 17.18
CA PHE A 101 -9.80 -10.59 18.11
C PHE A 101 -11.16 -9.94 18.35
N SER A 102 -11.39 -9.47 19.57
CA SER A 102 -12.55 -8.65 19.89
C SER A 102 -12.37 -7.21 19.38
N ASN A 103 -13.46 -6.46 19.25
CA ASN A 103 -13.40 -5.06 18.80
C ASN A 103 -12.57 -4.18 19.75
N LYS A 104 -12.53 -4.50 21.05
CA LYS A 104 -11.69 -3.81 22.04
C LYS A 104 -10.21 -4.02 21.78
N VAL A 105 -9.81 -5.28 21.53
CA VAL A 105 -8.41 -5.63 21.22
C VAL A 105 -7.98 -4.98 19.91
N LEU A 106 -8.83 -5.03 18.87
CA LEU A 106 -8.56 -4.32 17.61
C LEU A 106 -8.41 -2.81 17.83
N GLY A 107 -9.25 -2.18 18.65
CA GLY A 107 -9.12 -0.77 19.01
C GLY A 107 -7.78 -0.43 19.67
N ILE A 108 -7.30 -1.27 20.58
CA ILE A 108 -5.97 -1.10 21.21
C ILE A 108 -4.87 -1.17 20.15
N PHE A 109 -4.90 -2.15 19.25
CA PHE A 109 -3.92 -2.26 18.17
C PHE A 109 -3.97 -1.07 17.22
N VAL A 110 -5.15 -0.56 16.87
CA VAL A 110 -5.29 0.64 16.04
C VAL A 110 -4.62 1.84 16.71
N LEU A 111 -4.82 2.05 18.01
CA LEU A 111 -4.17 3.13 18.75
C LEU A 111 -2.64 2.95 18.82
N LEU A 112 -2.17 1.73 19.07
CA LEU A 112 -0.74 1.43 19.09
C LEU A 112 -0.08 1.67 17.73
N PHE A 113 -0.70 1.21 16.64
CA PHE A 113 -0.17 1.41 15.28
C PHE A 113 -0.30 2.86 14.81
N ALA A 114 -1.30 3.60 15.29
CA ALA A 114 -1.36 5.05 15.09
C ALA A 114 -0.18 5.76 15.78
N GLY A 115 0.11 5.38 17.03
CA GLY A 115 1.28 5.89 17.76
C GLY A 115 2.60 5.52 17.09
N MET A 116 2.73 4.29 16.59
CA MET A 116 3.89 3.84 15.81
C MET A 116 4.06 4.65 14.51
N LEU A 117 2.97 4.89 13.78
CA LEU A 117 2.98 5.69 12.55
C LEU A 117 3.39 7.14 12.82
N ILE A 118 2.84 7.76 13.88
CA ILE A 118 3.22 9.11 14.30
C ILE A 118 4.68 9.13 14.73
N ASN A 119 5.11 8.16 15.53
CA ASN A 119 6.50 8.10 15.97
C ASN A 119 7.46 7.98 14.79
N TYR A 120 7.12 7.12 13.82
CA TYR A 120 7.92 6.95 12.61
C TYR A 120 7.95 8.24 11.78
N THR A 121 6.79 8.77 11.40
CA THR A 121 6.74 9.94 10.52
C THR A 121 7.27 11.24 11.12
N VAL A 122 7.12 11.46 12.43
CA VAL A 122 7.48 12.73 13.07
C VAL A 122 8.94 12.76 13.54
N PHE A 123 9.48 11.62 13.98
CA PHE A 123 10.82 11.55 14.58
C PHE A 123 11.87 10.90 13.69
N ASP A 124 11.48 10.23 12.59
CA ASP A 124 12.44 9.69 11.63
C ASP A 124 13.07 10.83 10.79
N PRO A 125 14.38 10.74 10.46
CA PRO A 125 15.09 11.76 9.72
C PRO A 125 14.51 12.11 8.34
N LYS A 126 13.60 11.31 7.76
CA LYS A 126 12.98 11.61 6.46
C LYS A 126 11.71 12.45 6.57
N GLY A 127 10.99 12.31 7.69
CA GLY A 127 9.71 13.01 7.90
C GLY A 127 8.57 12.52 7.00
N ASP A 128 8.67 11.31 6.43
CA ASP A 128 7.71 10.74 5.49
C ASP A 128 7.55 9.22 5.67
N VAL A 129 6.57 8.61 5.00
CA VAL A 129 6.40 7.15 4.91
C VAL A 129 6.91 6.54 3.60
N ILE A 130 7.84 7.18 2.90
CA ILE A 130 8.32 6.70 1.60
C ILE A 130 9.34 5.57 1.83
N GLY A 131 8.90 4.35 1.56
CA GLY A 131 9.71 3.14 1.72
C GLY A 131 8.88 1.86 1.69
N GLY A 132 9.53 0.72 1.92
CA GLY A 132 8.89 -0.58 1.94
C GLY A 132 9.10 -1.41 0.68
N TRP A 133 9.87 -0.96 -0.31
CA TRP A 133 10.07 -1.72 -1.54
C TRP A 133 11.29 -2.66 -1.53
N SER A 134 12.15 -2.60 -0.51
CA SER A 134 13.34 -3.45 -0.41
C SER A 134 13.28 -4.45 0.75
N LEU A 135 13.91 -5.60 0.55
CA LEU A 135 14.10 -6.61 1.62
C LEU A 135 15.33 -6.26 2.48
N ASN A 136 15.26 -5.13 3.17
CA ASN A 136 16.22 -4.73 4.21
C ASN A 136 15.48 -4.29 5.48
N LEU A 137 16.16 -4.28 6.63
CA LEU A 137 15.48 -4.07 7.92
C LEU A 137 14.76 -2.71 8.00
N GLU A 138 15.40 -1.65 7.49
CA GLU A 138 14.84 -0.29 7.47
C GLU A 138 13.56 -0.24 6.63
N GLN A 139 13.62 -0.73 5.39
CA GLN A 139 12.51 -0.72 4.44
C GLN A 139 11.39 -1.66 4.90
N MET A 140 11.70 -2.82 5.47
CA MET A 140 10.69 -3.70 6.06
C MET A 140 9.95 -3.02 7.23
N ASN A 141 10.65 -2.26 8.08
CA ASN A 141 10.01 -1.49 9.15
C ASN A 141 9.02 -0.45 8.58
N ILE A 142 9.40 0.25 7.52
CA ILE A 142 8.51 1.19 6.80
C ILE A 142 7.30 0.44 6.23
N GLY A 143 7.53 -0.66 5.51
CA GLY A 143 6.48 -1.46 4.89
C GLY A 143 5.44 -1.97 5.91
N PHE A 144 5.89 -2.48 7.05
CA PHE A 144 4.99 -2.88 8.14
C PHE A 144 4.27 -1.69 8.78
N THR A 145 4.94 -0.58 9.02
CA THR A 145 4.32 0.63 9.58
C THR A 145 3.19 1.13 8.68
N ARG A 146 3.42 1.17 7.36
CA ARG A 146 2.44 1.57 6.34
C ARG A 146 1.26 0.60 6.24
N LEU A 147 1.48 -0.69 6.52
CA LEU A 147 0.47 -1.73 6.45
C LEU A 147 -0.41 -1.77 7.71
N LEU A 148 0.21 -1.79 8.89
CA LEU A 148 -0.44 -2.21 10.14
C LEU A 148 -1.60 -1.29 10.53
N TYR A 149 -1.39 0.03 10.53
CA TYR A 149 -2.46 0.96 10.91
C TYR A 149 -3.67 0.87 9.95
N PRO A 150 -3.53 1.09 8.62
CA PRO A 150 -4.67 1.06 7.71
C PRO A 150 -5.38 -0.30 7.69
N PHE A 151 -4.64 -1.40 7.82
CA PHE A 151 -5.19 -2.75 7.83
C PHE A 151 -6.10 -2.98 9.05
N PHE A 152 -5.61 -2.68 10.26
CA PHE A 152 -6.39 -2.86 11.48
C PHE A 152 -7.54 -1.87 11.59
N ALA A 153 -7.32 -0.61 11.20
CA ALA A 153 -8.36 0.42 11.17
C ALA A 153 -9.51 0.00 10.25
N ARG A 154 -9.20 -0.51 9.05
CA ARG A 154 -10.20 -1.01 8.10
C ARG A 154 -11.02 -2.16 8.67
N ILE A 155 -10.39 -3.14 9.32
CA ILE A 155 -11.10 -4.28 9.94
C ILE A 155 -12.03 -3.79 11.05
N LEU A 156 -11.55 -2.88 11.91
CA LEU A 156 -12.35 -2.32 12.99
C LEU A 156 -13.55 -1.54 12.44
N LEU A 157 -13.32 -0.67 11.45
CA LEU A 157 -14.38 0.10 10.79
C LEU A 157 -15.43 -0.82 10.15
N SER A 158 -15.00 -1.86 9.42
CA SER A 158 -15.92 -2.80 8.78
C SER A 158 -16.77 -3.58 9.79
N ARG A 159 -16.24 -3.86 10.98
CA ARG A 159 -16.96 -4.55 12.07
C ARG A 159 -17.91 -3.64 12.83
N LEU A 160 -17.55 -2.38 13.00
CA LEU A 160 -18.41 -1.40 13.66
C LEU A 160 -19.58 -0.99 12.76
N GLY A 161 -19.43 -1.07 11.44
CA GLY A 161 -20.50 -0.79 10.47
C GLY A 161 -21.04 0.65 10.54
N LYS A 162 -20.33 1.56 11.21
CA LYS A 162 -20.74 2.95 11.38
C LYS A 162 -20.43 3.74 10.12
N LEU A 163 -21.37 3.73 9.19
CA LEU A 163 -21.30 4.53 7.96
C LEU A 163 -21.86 5.93 8.19
N ILE A 164 -21.20 6.94 7.64
CA ILE A 164 -21.64 8.33 7.71
C ILE A 164 -22.43 8.65 6.45
N HIS A 165 -23.71 8.97 6.61
CA HIS A 165 -24.61 9.28 5.48
C HIS A 165 -24.75 10.80 5.36
N ILE A 166 -24.20 11.38 4.30
CA ILE A 166 -24.25 12.82 4.02
C ILE A 166 -24.76 13.06 2.59
N LYS A 167 -25.60 14.08 2.42
CA LYS A 167 -26.03 14.53 1.09
C LYS A 167 -24.83 15.11 0.33
N GLY A 168 -24.51 14.56 -0.84
CA GLY A 168 -23.35 15.00 -1.62
C GLY A 168 -22.02 14.38 -1.18
N ALA A 169 -22.04 13.21 -0.54
CA ALA A 169 -20.85 12.45 -0.12
C ALA A 169 -19.76 12.37 -1.21
N PHE A 170 -20.15 12.14 -2.47
CA PHE A 170 -19.23 12.11 -3.61
C PHE A 170 -18.39 13.41 -3.71
N TRP A 171 -19.04 14.57 -3.78
CA TRP A 171 -18.36 15.85 -3.91
C TRP A 171 -17.46 16.18 -2.72
N LEU A 172 -17.93 15.89 -1.51
CA LEU A 172 -17.14 16.09 -0.30
C LEU A 172 -15.86 15.22 -0.32
N CYS A 173 -15.98 13.93 -0.64
CA CYS A 173 -14.84 13.04 -0.77
C CYS A 173 -13.89 13.48 -1.89
N SER A 174 -14.41 13.89 -3.06
CA SER A 174 -13.59 14.40 -4.17
C SER A 174 -12.80 15.65 -3.79
N ILE A 175 -13.42 16.61 -3.10
CA ILE A 175 -12.75 17.83 -2.64
C ILE A 175 -11.68 17.50 -1.59
N LEU A 176 -11.99 16.63 -0.62
CA LEU A 176 -11.02 16.22 0.40
C LEU A 176 -9.80 15.52 -0.23
N ILE A 177 -10.03 14.61 -1.17
CA ILE A 177 -8.94 13.96 -1.93
C ILE A 177 -8.13 14.99 -2.71
N ALA A 178 -8.79 15.90 -3.41
CA ALA A 178 -8.11 16.94 -4.18
C ALA A 178 -7.21 17.81 -3.29
N ILE A 179 -7.71 18.26 -2.13
CA ILE A 179 -6.93 19.05 -1.16
C ILE A 179 -5.67 18.28 -0.72
N VAL A 180 -5.82 17.01 -0.33
CA VAL A 180 -4.69 16.19 0.14
C VAL A 180 -3.65 16.00 -0.98
N LEU A 181 -4.09 15.78 -2.22
CA LEU A 181 -3.19 15.58 -3.36
C LEU A 181 -2.53 16.88 -3.85
N MET A 182 -3.14 18.05 -3.61
CA MET A 182 -2.58 19.35 -3.99
C MET A 182 -1.50 19.87 -3.02
N ILE A 183 -1.38 19.24 -1.84
CA ILE A 183 -0.37 19.60 -0.84
C ILE A 183 0.68 18.48 -0.81
N PRO A 184 1.77 18.59 -1.60
CA PRO A 184 2.73 17.50 -1.76
C PRO A 184 3.62 17.30 -0.52
N ARG A 185 3.98 18.38 0.17
CA ARG A 185 4.82 18.34 1.38
C ARG A 185 4.60 19.60 2.21
N ILE A 186 4.57 19.47 3.53
CA ILE A 186 4.55 20.60 4.46
C ILE A 186 5.89 20.66 5.21
N GLY A 187 6.56 21.80 5.18
CA GLY A 187 7.85 22.01 5.84
C GLY A 187 9.03 22.02 4.87
N ASP A 188 10.18 22.39 5.40
CA ASP A 188 11.49 22.48 4.74
C ASP A 188 12.47 21.42 5.30
N GLU A 189 13.72 21.44 4.85
CA GLU A 189 14.75 20.51 5.31
C GLU A 189 15.00 20.54 6.83
N ASN A 190 14.63 21.63 7.52
CA ASN A 190 14.79 21.80 8.96
C ASN A 190 13.49 21.51 9.75
N SER A 191 12.36 21.30 9.07
CA SER A 191 11.03 21.13 9.67
C SER A 191 10.30 19.90 9.16
N LEU A 192 11.06 18.82 8.91
CA LEU A 192 10.57 17.51 8.45
C LEU A 192 9.45 16.92 9.30
N TRP A 193 9.45 17.21 10.60
CA TRP A 193 8.40 16.81 11.55
C TRP A 193 7.01 17.38 11.19
N MET A 194 6.95 18.54 10.52
CA MET A 194 5.68 19.13 10.05
C MET A 194 5.05 18.27 8.96
N ASN A 195 5.87 17.73 8.05
CA ASN A 195 5.41 16.79 7.04
C ASN A 195 4.91 15.50 7.69
N GLY A 196 5.68 14.99 8.67
CA GLY A 196 5.31 13.78 9.39
C GLY A 196 3.97 13.90 10.11
N LEU A 197 3.70 15.04 10.75
CA LEU A 197 2.40 15.34 11.37
C LEU A 197 1.28 15.42 10.32
N TYR A 198 1.54 16.08 9.18
CA TYR A 198 0.58 16.19 8.10
C TYR A 198 0.22 14.82 7.51
N GLU A 199 1.21 13.99 7.20
CA GLU A 199 1.00 12.63 6.69
C GLU A 199 0.26 11.76 7.70
N SER A 200 0.68 11.78 8.97
CA SER A 200 -0.01 11.08 10.05
C SER A 200 -1.46 11.52 10.19
N PHE A 201 -1.74 12.82 10.14
CA PHE A 201 -3.09 13.35 10.20
C PHE A 201 -3.94 12.86 9.02
N CYS A 202 -3.38 12.89 7.81
CA CYS A 202 -4.06 12.41 6.61
C CYS A 202 -4.37 10.91 6.71
N ILE A 203 -3.40 10.10 7.12
CA ILE A 203 -3.54 8.63 7.21
C ILE A 203 -4.49 8.23 8.33
N ILE A 204 -4.42 8.87 9.50
CA ILE A 204 -5.16 8.46 10.70
C ILE A 204 -6.59 9.01 10.71
N LEU A 205 -6.82 10.19 10.12
CA LEU A 205 -8.12 10.87 10.21
C LEU A 205 -8.77 11.07 8.84
N ILE A 206 -8.08 11.70 7.89
CA ILE A 206 -8.70 12.12 6.62
C ILE A 206 -9.09 10.91 5.76
N PHE A 207 -8.19 9.96 5.51
CA PHE A 207 -8.51 8.79 4.68
C PHE A 207 -9.59 7.88 5.30
N PRO A 208 -9.54 7.53 6.59
CA PRO A 208 -10.62 6.78 7.22
C PRO A 208 -11.97 7.51 7.15
N LEU A 209 -11.98 8.84 7.32
CA LEU A 209 -13.19 9.65 7.19
C LEU A 209 -13.76 9.60 5.76
N ILE A 210 -12.91 9.79 4.75
CA ILE A 210 -13.28 9.68 3.33
C ILE A 210 -13.88 8.29 3.04
N VAL A 211 -13.28 7.22 3.56
CA VAL A 211 -13.78 5.85 3.37
C VAL A 211 -15.15 5.66 4.02
N VAL A 212 -15.36 6.15 5.24
CA VAL A 212 -16.63 6.01 5.97
C VAL A 212 -17.76 6.83 5.33
N ILE A 213 -17.46 8.03 4.84
CA ILE A 213 -18.42 8.89 4.12
C ILE A 213 -18.72 8.29 2.73
N GLY A 214 -17.68 7.87 2.00
CA GLY A 214 -17.81 7.31 0.67
C GLY A 214 -18.60 6.00 0.65
N ALA A 215 -18.38 5.12 1.64
CA ALA A 215 -19.11 3.87 1.76
C ALA A 215 -20.57 4.06 2.23
N GLY A 216 -20.90 5.17 2.90
CA GLY A 216 -22.27 5.54 3.30
C GLY A 216 -23.01 6.44 2.31
N GLY A 217 -22.37 6.84 1.20
CA GLY A 217 -22.95 7.74 0.22
C GLY A 217 -23.86 7.01 -0.77
N GLU A 218 -25.14 7.39 -0.81
CA GLU A 218 -26.03 7.01 -1.92
C GLU A 218 -25.92 8.03 -3.06
N ILE A 219 -25.50 7.58 -4.25
CA ILE A 219 -25.42 8.44 -5.45
C ILE A 219 -26.83 8.62 -6.01
N LYS A 220 -27.52 9.70 -5.63
CA LYS A 220 -28.87 10.03 -6.12
C LYS A 220 -28.91 11.07 -7.24
N ASN A 221 -27.80 11.75 -7.52
CA ASN A 221 -27.77 12.86 -8.47
C ASN A 221 -27.49 12.35 -9.91
N PRO A 222 -28.35 12.65 -10.91
CA PRO A 222 -28.16 12.21 -12.30
C PRO A 222 -26.82 12.61 -12.92
N PHE A 223 -26.25 13.74 -12.52
CA PHE A 223 -24.93 14.18 -13.00
C PHE A 223 -23.79 13.36 -12.39
N SER A 224 -23.88 13.01 -11.10
CA SER A 224 -22.91 12.15 -10.42
C SER A 224 -22.93 10.71 -10.96
N LEU A 225 -24.09 10.21 -11.40
CA LEU A 225 -24.23 8.92 -12.08
C LEU A 225 -23.59 8.89 -13.48
N LYS A 226 -23.41 10.04 -14.14
CA LYS A 226 -22.72 10.11 -15.44
C LYS A 226 -21.19 10.14 -15.31
N ILE A 227 -20.67 10.49 -14.13
CA ILE A 227 -19.23 10.64 -13.85
C ILE A 227 -18.65 9.40 -13.16
N THR A 228 -19.49 8.61 -12.49
CA THR A 228 -19.11 7.35 -11.83
C THR A 228 -19.29 6.18 -12.79
#